data_AF-A0A7S4DLI8-F1
#
_entry.id   AF-A0A7S4DLI8-F1
#
_cell.length_a   1.000
_cell.length_b   1.000
_cell.length_c   1.000
_cell.angle_alpha   90.00
_cell.angle_beta   90.00
_cell.angle_gamma   90.00
#
_symmetry.space_group_name_H-M   'P 1'
#
loop_
_entity.id
_entity.type
_entity.pdbx_description
1 polymer ?
#
loop_
_entity_poly.entity_id
_entity_poly.type
_entity_poly.pdbx_seq_one_letter_code
_entity_poly.pdbx_strand_id
1 'polypeptide(L)'
;PPPWRCPPLPSKGSDLRHLLGLFRFLRDRAYGGADDGLWQAGVGRLMDPASPRAALAAGLRLRAALARTMVRHTKDTINLPKPRRLRTLVRPLPHEAQTYNTIVSFTKTNLFICGVDPTNPGPRHKDSLQNPLNRRFAMEAVNNIQLACCGGGKMLVNLKHEYFTETINWLRTLGAGAAATARVAEFLRRARTGQTTPCGGRGLAGSEEGTGGCGRRLR
;
A
#
# COMPACT_ATOMS: atom_id res chain seq x y z
N PRO A 1 36.39 -1.30 17.01
CA PRO A 1 34.94 -1.00 16.99
C PRO A 1 34.69 0.42 16.43
N PRO A 2 34.01 0.58 15.29
CA PRO A 2 33.85 1.91 14.70
C PRO A 2 32.95 2.77 15.60
N PRO A 3 33.26 4.07 15.74
CA PRO A 3 32.46 5.00 16.54
C PRO A 3 31.07 5.13 15.91
N TRP A 4 30.06 5.15 16.78
CA TRP A 4 28.64 5.30 16.48
C TRP A 4 28.38 6.20 15.26
N ARG A 5 28.09 5.58 14.11
CA ARG A 5 27.50 6.31 12.98
C ARG A 5 26.13 6.77 13.45
N CYS A 6 25.89 8.09 13.43
CA CYS A 6 24.55 8.62 13.54
C CYS A 6 23.66 7.90 12.50
N PRO A 7 22.50 7.35 12.88
CA PRO A 7 21.56 6.84 11.90
C PRO A 7 21.24 7.97 10.90
N PRO A 8 21.05 7.66 9.61
CA PRO A 8 20.70 8.67 8.63
C PRO A 8 19.46 9.41 9.13
N LEU A 9 19.54 10.75 9.12
CA LEU A 9 18.42 11.63 9.49
C LEU A 9 17.18 11.22 8.69
N PRO A 10 16.00 11.13 9.32
CA PRO A 10 14.78 10.73 8.62
C PRO A 10 14.55 11.65 7.42
N SER A 11 14.37 11.04 6.26
CA SER A 11 14.14 11.75 5.01
C SER A 11 12.80 12.50 5.08
N LYS A 12 12.86 13.81 4.80
CA LYS A 12 11.79 14.82 4.78
C LYS A 12 11.49 15.47 6.14
N GLY A 13 11.62 16.80 6.19
CA GLY A 13 11.32 17.66 7.34
C GLY A 13 9.86 17.61 7.86
N SER A 14 9.01 16.71 7.34
CA SER A 14 7.68 16.42 7.88
C SER A 14 7.74 15.68 9.21
N ASP A 15 8.78 14.88 9.46
CA ASP A 15 8.85 14.04 10.67
C ASP A 15 9.07 14.88 11.94
N LEU A 16 9.72 16.05 11.83
CA LEU A 16 9.98 16.94 12.97
C LEU A 16 8.83 17.91 13.27
N ARG A 17 7.82 18.03 12.40
CA ARG A 17 6.66 18.90 12.68
C ARG A 17 5.88 18.44 13.91
N HIS A 18 5.91 17.15 14.22
CA HIS A 18 5.30 16.64 15.45
C HIS A 18 5.94 17.27 16.71
N LEU A 19 7.26 17.52 16.68
CA LEU A 19 7.97 18.12 17.81
C LEU A 19 7.54 19.57 18.02
N LEU A 20 7.25 20.31 16.95
CA LEU A 20 6.72 21.67 17.07
C LEU A 20 5.37 21.69 17.79
N GLY A 21 4.50 20.72 17.53
CA GLY A 21 3.25 20.55 18.28
C GLY A 21 3.50 20.33 19.79
N LEU A 22 4.50 19.51 20.13
CA LEU A 22 4.89 19.29 21.53
C LEU A 22 5.49 20.54 22.18
N PHE A 23 6.34 21.29 21.47
CA PHE A 23 6.91 22.55 22.00
C PHE A 23 5.85 23.62 22.25
N ARG A 24 4.82 23.70 21.39
CA ARG A 24 3.66 24.57 21.61
C ARG A 24 2.85 24.16 22.82
N PHE A 25 2.59 22.87 22.98
CA PHE A 25 1.90 22.35 24.15
C PHE A 25 2.66 22.69 25.45
N LEU A 26 3.98 22.48 25.46
CA LEU A 26 4.86 22.80 26.59
C LEU A 26 5.14 24.31 26.75
N ARG A 27 4.66 25.15 25.80
CA ARG A 27 4.93 26.59 25.74
C ARG A 27 6.42 26.93 25.85
N ASP A 28 7.27 26.16 25.16
CA ASP A 28 8.72 26.42 25.14
C ASP A 28 9.00 27.84 24.65
N ARG A 29 9.95 28.52 25.30
CA ARG A 29 10.24 29.94 25.02
C ARG A 29 10.74 30.19 23.60
N ALA A 30 11.44 29.23 22.99
CA ALA A 30 12.05 29.39 21.67
C ALA A 30 11.13 28.94 20.53
N TYR A 31 10.37 27.86 20.73
CA TYR A 31 9.58 27.23 19.66
C TYR A 31 8.08 27.07 19.99
N GLY A 32 7.63 27.46 21.17
CA GLY A 32 6.23 27.36 21.60
C GLY A 32 5.34 28.54 21.16
N GLY A 33 5.87 29.46 20.34
CA GLY A 33 5.13 30.60 19.82
C GLY A 33 4.00 30.21 18.87
N ALA A 34 3.06 31.15 18.66
CA ALA A 34 2.02 31.00 17.65
C ALA A 34 2.58 30.97 16.23
N ASP A 35 3.69 31.66 15.98
CA ASP A 35 4.37 31.70 14.68
C ASP A 35 5.37 30.55 14.49
N ASP A 36 5.32 29.92 13.32
CA ASP A 36 6.27 28.88 12.86
C ASP A 36 7.63 29.47 12.46
N GLY A 37 7.74 30.79 12.30
CA GLY A 37 8.91 31.48 11.75
C GLY A 37 10.23 31.09 12.40
N LEU A 38 10.29 31.11 13.73
CA LEU A 38 11.49 30.74 14.51
C LEU A 38 11.85 29.26 14.37
N TRP A 39 10.85 28.39 14.32
CA TRP A 39 11.06 26.97 14.07
C TRP A 39 11.61 26.72 12.66
N GLN A 40 11.02 27.34 11.64
CA GLN A 40 11.45 27.17 10.26
C GLN A 40 12.84 27.75 10.01
N ALA A 41 13.18 28.89 10.63
CA ALA A 41 14.51 29.49 10.53
C ALA A 41 15.58 28.70 11.32
N GLY A 42 15.22 28.14 12.48
CA GLY A 42 16.18 27.47 13.37
C GLY A 42 16.38 25.98 13.12
N VAL A 43 15.33 25.27 12.70
CA VAL A 43 15.29 23.81 12.60
C VAL A 43 14.69 23.35 11.26
N GLY A 44 13.45 23.75 10.95
CA GLY A 44 12.67 23.20 9.84
C GLY A 44 13.35 23.26 8.46
N ARG A 45 13.81 24.45 8.04
CA ARG A 45 14.49 24.63 6.74
C ARG A 45 15.95 24.17 6.73
N LEU A 46 16.60 24.22 7.88
CA LEU A 46 18.03 23.95 7.98
C LEU A 46 18.35 22.45 8.09
N MET A 47 17.36 21.61 8.39
CA MET A 47 17.49 20.14 8.36
C MET A 47 17.38 19.54 6.94
N ASP A 48 17.49 20.37 5.90
CA ASP A 48 17.53 19.90 4.52
C ASP A 48 18.87 19.17 4.25
N PRO A 49 18.85 17.93 3.73
CA PRO A 49 20.06 17.22 3.34
C PRO A 49 20.94 17.95 2.30
N ALA A 50 20.41 18.97 1.61
CA ALA A 50 21.19 19.78 0.66
C ALA A 50 22.35 20.56 1.31
N SER A 51 22.31 20.84 2.62
CA SER A 51 23.38 21.55 3.32
C SER A 51 23.76 20.88 4.65
N PRO A 52 24.78 20.01 4.66
CA PRO A 52 25.18 19.25 5.85
C PRO A 52 25.57 20.13 7.05
N ARG A 53 26.19 21.30 6.81
CA ARG A 53 26.56 22.25 7.87
C ARG A 53 25.32 22.90 8.50
N ALA A 54 24.34 23.30 7.68
CA ALA A 54 23.07 23.82 8.17
C ALA A 54 22.31 22.77 8.99
N ALA A 55 22.29 21.52 8.51
CA ALA A 55 21.63 20.40 9.21
C ALA A 55 22.28 20.11 10.56
N LEU A 56 23.60 20.16 10.65
CA LEU A 56 24.31 20.01 11.93
C LEU A 56 23.95 21.13 12.90
N ALA A 57 23.96 22.39 12.46
CA ALA A 57 23.60 23.54 13.30
C ALA A 57 22.16 23.45 13.80
N ALA A 58 21.22 23.04 12.93
CA ALA A 58 19.84 22.79 13.28
C ALA A 58 19.69 21.65 14.30
N GLY A 59 20.41 20.55 14.11
CA GLY A 59 20.44 19.44 15.05
C GLY A 59 20.96 19.83 16.44
N LEU A 60 22.00 20.68 16.50
CA LEU A 60 22.52 21.19 17.77
C LEU A 60 21.52 22.11 18.49
N ARG A 61 20.83 22.99 17.75
CA ARG A 61 19.77 23.85 18.30
C ARG A 61 18.60 23.03 18.83
N LEU A 62 18.15 22.05 18.06
CA LEU A 62 17.09 21.14 18.48
C LEU A 62 17.50 20.34 19.72
N ARG A 63 18.73 19.83 19.77
CA ARG A 63 19.27 19.13 20.95
C ARG A 63 19.28 20.04 22.18
N ALA A 64 19.69 21.30 22.04
CA ALA A 64 19.70 22.25 23.14
C ALA A 64 18.29 22.56 23.66
N ALA A 65 17.28 22.63 22.78
CA ALA A 65 15.89 22.82 23.19
C ALA A 65 15.31 21.57 23.88
N LEU A 66 15.58 20.38 23.33
CA LEU A 66 15.14 19.11 23.92
C LEU A 66 15.83 18.84 25.27
N ALA A 67 17.11 19.18 25.42
CA ALA A 67 17.83 18.99 26.68
C ALA A 67 17.21 19.75 27.86
N ARG A 68 16.48 20.85 27.60
CA ARG A 68 15.77 21.63 28.64
C ARG A 68 14.39 21.10 28.97
N THR A 69 13.74 20.43 28.02
CA THR A 69 12.30 20.11 28.07
C THR A 69 12.02 18.62 28.17
N MET A 70 12.99 17.78 27.85
CA MET A 70 12.84 16.34 27.75
C MET A 70 13.82 15.62 28.67
N VAL A 71 13.29 14.73 29.50
CA VAL A 71 14.08 13.70 30.20
C VAL A 71 13.95 12.41 29.41
N ARG A 72 15.08 11.81 29.02
CA ARG A 72 15.12 10.56 28.24
C ARG A 72 16.00 9.54 28.95
N HIS A 73 15.43 8.38 29.25
CA HIS A 73 16.17 7.20 29.68
C HIS A 73 16.30 6.22 28.52
N THR A 74 17.49 5.66 28.31
CA THR A 74 17.69 4.57 27.33
C THR A 74 17.67 3.24 28.05
N LYS A 75 17.32 2.17 27.33
CA LYS A 75 17.37 0.80 27.89
C LYS A 75 18.78 0.35 28.26
N ASP A 76 19.81 1.13 27.90
CA ASP A 76 21.20 0.89 28.29
C ASP A 76 21.45 1.25 29.76
N THR A 77 20.63 2.10 30.39
CA THR A 77 20.79 2.48 31.80
C THR A 77 20.22 1.44 32.77
N ILE A 78 19.61 0.38 32.25
CA ILE A 78 18.97 -0.69 33.03
C ILE A 78 19.53 -2.05 32.58
N ASN A 79 19.81 -2.94 33.52
CA ASN A 79 20.34 -4.27 33.21
C ASN A 79 19.22 -5.19 32.73
N LEU A 80 18.82 -5.03 31.46
CA LEU A 80 17.85 -5.90 30.80
C LEU A 80 18.55 -7.06 30.10
N PRO A 81 17.93 -8.27 30.07
CA PRO A 81 18.41 -9.34 29.23
C PRO A 81 18.38 -8.92 27.76
N LYS A 82 19.33 -9.42 26.96
CA LYS A 82 19.41 -9.12 25.53
C LYS A 82 18.09 -9.53 24.85
N PRO A 83 17.48 -8.67 24.00
CA PRO A 83 16.24 -8.99 23.34
C PRO A 83 16.45 -10.20 22.41
N ARG A 84 15.64 -11.25 22.60
CA ARG A 84 15.67 -12.43 21.74
C ARG A 84 14.70 -12.21 20.57
N ARG A 85 15.24 -11.97 19.38
CA ARG A 85 14.43 -11.88 18.16
C ARG A 85 14.19 -13.28 17.60
N LEU A 86 12.93 -13.71 17.61
CA LEU A 86 12.50 -14.94 16.95
C LEU A 86 11.89 -14.59 15.59
N ARG A 87 12.21 -15.40 14.59
CA ARG A 87 11.64 -15.30 13.24
C ARG A 87 11.07 -16.65 12.88
N THR A 88 9.77 -16.68 12.57
CA THR A 88 9.07 -17.88 12.14
C THR A 88 8.60 -17.69 10.71
N LEU A 89 8.78 -18.73 9.89
CA LEU A 89 8.23 -18.77 8.55
C LEU A 89 6.83 -19.34 8.63
N VAL A 90 5.83 -18.55 8.21
CA VAL A 90 4.44 -19.00 8.13
C VAL A 90 4.15 -19.44 6.70
N ARG A 91 3.60 -20.64 6.53
CA ARG A 91 3.15 -21.10 5.20
C ARG A 91 1.77 -20.50 4.91
N PRO A 92 1.57 -19.90 3.72
CA PRO A 92 0.26 -19.37 3.34
C PRO A 92 -0.73 -20.52 3.09
N LEU A 93 -2.01 -20.28 3.37
CA LEU A 93 -3.09 -21.15 2.94
C LEU A 93 -3.29 -21.03 1.41
N PRO A 94 -3.87 -22.05 0.74
CA PRO A 94 -4.03 -22.02 -0.72
C PRO A 94 -4.77 -20.79 -1.26
N HIS A 95 -5.78 -20.30 -0.54
CA HIS A 95 -6.53 -19.11 -0.94
C HIS A 95 -5.75 -17.81 -0.73
N GLU A 96 -4.92 -17.71 0.32
CA GLU A 96 -4.04 -16.56 0.56
C GLU A 96 -2.97 -16.49 -0.53
N ALA A 97 -2.39 -17.65 -0.88
CA ALA A 97 -1.43 -17.76 -1.97
C ALA A 97 -2.06 -17.33 -3.31
N GLN A 98 -3.31 -17.71 -3.57
CA GLN A 98 -4.04 -17.28 -4.77
C GLN A 98 -4.26 -15.77 -4.79
N THR A 99 -4.75 -15.17 -3.70
CA THR A 99 -4.95 -13.71 -3.61
C THR A 99 -3.63 -12.95 -3.79
N TYR A 100 -2.57 -13.39 -3.10
CA TYR A 100 -1.23 -12.82 -3.23
C TYR A 100 -0.74 -12.88 -4.68
N ASN A 101 -0.84 -14.05 -5.32
CA ASN A 101 -0.41 -14.23 -6.70
C ASN A 101 -1.18 -13.36 -7.68
N THR A 102 -2.49 -13.18 -7.47
CA THR A 102 -3.31 -12.27 -8.30
C THR A 102 -2.80 -10.84 -8.24
N ILE A 103 -2.57 -10.31 -7.02
CA ILE A 103 -2.10 -8.94 -6.84
C ILE A 103 -0.68 -8.77 -7.39
N VAL A 104 0.21 -9.73 -7.11
CA VAL A 104 1.59 -9.71 -7.61
C VAL A 104 1.63 -9.80 -9.13
N SER A 105 0.80 -10.63 -9.74
CA SER A 105 0.71 -10.73 -11.20
C SER A 105 0.25 -9.41 -11.79
N PHE A 106 -0.79 -8.79 -11.24
CA PHE A 106 -1.22 -7.46 -11.66
C PHE A 106 -0.10 -6.42 -11.57
N THR A 107 0.63 -6.37 -10.45
CA THR A 107 1.77 -5.44 -10.27
C THR A 107 2.87 -5.72 -11.28
N LYS A 108 3.28 -6.98 -11.46
CA LYS A 108 4.32 -7.37 -12.44
C LYS A 108 3.90 -7.04 -13.87
N THR A 109 2.66 -7.33 -14.23
CA THR A 109 2.11 -7.02 -15.55
C THR A 109 2.09 -5.53 -15.81
N ASN A 110 1.69 -4.69 -14.84
CA ASN A 110 1.79 -3.24 -14.98
C ASN A 110 3.24 -2.79 -15.26
N LEU A 111 4.20 -3.25 -14.46
CA LEU A 111 5.60 -2.90 -14.63
C LEU A 111 6.15 -3.36 -15.99
N PHE A 112 5.76 -4.55 -16.44
CA PHE A 112 6.18 -5.10 -17.72
C PHE A 112 5.55 -4.34 -18.89
N ILE A 113 4.23 -4.19 -18.93
CA ILE A 113 3.51 -3.50 -20.01
C ILE A 113 4.00 -2.06 -20.14
N CYS A 114 4.10 -1.33 -19.02
CA CYS A 114 4.60 0.04 -19.05
C CYS A 114 6.09 0.12 -19.39
N GLY A 115 6.87 -0.95 -19.16
CA GLY A 115 8.28 -1.02 -19.55
C GLY A 115 8.50 -1.30 -21.04
N VAL A 116 7.52 -1.92 -21.70
CA VAL A 116 7.61 -2.38 -23.10
C VAL A 116 6.81 -1.49 -24.06
N ASP A 117 6.10 -0.46 -23.56
CA ASP A 117 5.36 0.49 -24.41
C ASP A 117 6.28 1.14 -25.47
N PRO A 118 5.95 1.05 -26.76
CA PRO A 118 6.75 1.64 -27.84
C PRO A 118 6.78 3.17 -27.82
N THR A 119 5.81 3.83 -27.17
CA THR A 119 5.67 5.29 -27.23
C THR A 119 6.39 5.98 -26.09
N ASN A 120 6.18 5.53 -24.85
CA ASN A 120 6.85 6.10 -23.67
C ASN A 120 7.15 5.02 -22.62
N PRO A 121 8.18 4.18 -22.85
CA PRO A 121 8.50 3.09 -21.95
C PRO A 121 9.06 3.58 -20.60
N GLY A 122 8.78 2.80 -19.56
CA GLY A 122 9.50 2.84 -18.30
C GLY A 122 8.83 3.66 -17.19
N PRO A 123 9.62 4.22 -16.25
CA PRO A 123 9.10 4.78 -15.01
C PRO A 123 8.21 6.02 -15.17
N ARG A 124 8.29 6.69 -16.32
CA ARG A 124 7.52 7.91 -16.64
C ARG A 124 6.25 7.64 -17.45
N HIS A 125 5.98 6.37 -17.79
CA HIS A 125 4.73 6.00 -18.43
C HIS A 125 3.53 6.46 -17.57
N LYS A 126 2.48 6.95 -18.22
CA LYS A 126 1.32 7.57 -17.54
C LYS A 126 0.66 6.62 -16.54
N ASP A 127 0.61 5.34 -16.87
CA ASP A 127 -0.04 4.30 -16.05
C ASP A 127 0.94 3.44 -15.24
N SER A 128 2.25 3.76 -15.28
CA SER A 128 3.23 2.99 -14.52
C SER A 128 3.09 3.25 -13.02
N LEU A 129 3.12 2.18 -12.23
CA LEU A 129 3.20 2.28 -10.76
C LEU A 129 4.52 2.91 -10.29
N GLN A 130 5.55 2.98 -11.15
CA GLN A 130 6.80 3.67 -10.83
C GLN A 130 6.73 5.19 -11.05
N ASN A 131 5.67 5.67 -11.70
CA ASN A 131 5.48 7.09 -11.94
C ASN A 131 5.21 7.82 -10.61
N PRO A 132 5.96 8.88 -10.26
CA PRO A 132 5.72 9.66 -9.06
C PRO A 132 4.29 10.18 -8.93
N LEU A 133 3.61 10.46 -10.05
CA LEU A 133 2.20 10.88 -10.08
C LEU A 133 1.26 9.77 -9.60
N ASN A 134 1.62 8.50 -9.82
CA ASN A 134 0.84 7.32 -9.43
C ASN A 134 1.25 6.76 -8.07
N ARG A 135 1.99 7.52 -7.26
CA ARG A 135 2.48 7.08 -5.94
C ARG A 135 1.36 6.55 -5.04
N ARG A 136 0.16 7.13 -5.13
CA ARG A 136 -1.03 6.63 -4.40
C ARG A 136 -1.34 5.19 -4.77
N PHE A 137 -1.44 4.88 -6.06
CA PHE A 137 -1.74 3.54 -6.57
C PHE A 137 -0.62 2.55 -6.28
N ALA A 138 0.64 2.99 -6.34
CA ALA A 138 1.79 2.17 -5.94
C ALA A 138 1.74 1.77 -4.46
N MET A 139 1.43 2.73 -3.58
CA MET A 139 1.25 2.46 -2.15
C MET A 139 0.05 1.54 -1.88
N GLU A 140 -1.04 1.71 -2.63
CA GLU A 140 -2.21 0.84 -2.54
C GLU A 140 -1.89 -0.60 -2.96
N ALA A 141 -1.15 -0.79 -4.06
CA ALA A 141 -0.69 -2.12 -4.47
C ALA A 141 0.19 -2.78 -3.40
N VAL A 142 1.12 -2.04 -2.79
CA VAL A 142 1.96 -2.55 -1.69
C VAL A 142 1.11 -2.91 -0.47
N ASN A 143 0.17 -2.05 -0.09
CA ASN A 143 -0.74 -2.32 1.03
C ASN A 143 -1.59 -3.57 0.75
N ASN A 144 -2.08 -3.75 -0.47
CA ASN A 144 -2.86 -4.93 -0.85
C ASN A 144 -2.01 -6.21 -0.77
N ILE A 145 -0.74 -6.18 -1.17
CA ILE A 145 0.19 -7.30 -1.00
C ILE A 145 0.39 -7.60 0.50
N GLN A 146 0.60 -6.58 1.32
CA GLN A 146 0.76 -6.74 2.77
C GLN A 146 -0.50 -7.32 3.41
N LEU A 147 -1.69 -6.84 3.02
CA LEU A 147 -2.96 -7.36 3.48
C LEU A 147 -3.13 -8.83 3.08
N ALA A 148 -2.78 -9.21 1.86
CA ALA A 148 -2.82 -10.61 1.42
C ALA A 148 -1.89 -11.51 2.25
N CYS A 149 -0.75 -11.01 2.72
CA CYS A 149 0.16 -11.75 3.59
C CYS A 149 -0.30 -11.82 5.07
N CYS A 150 -1.11 -10.87 5.53
CA CYS A 150 -1.55 -10.77 6.93
C CYS A 150 -2.91 -11.46 7.18
N GLY A 151 -3.36 -12.34 6.28
CA GLY A 151 -4.68 -12.99 6.40
C GLY A 151 -5.85 -12.09 6.00
N GLY A 152 -5.60 -11.07 5.17
CA GLY A 152 -6.66 -10.30 4.51
C GLY A 152 -7.56 -11.23 3.71
N GLY A 153 -8.75 -11.48 4.25
CA GLY A 153 -9.69 -12.49 3.77
C GLY A 153 -10.13 -12.32 2.32
N LYS A 154 -11.01 -13.24 1.86
CA LYS A 154 -11.62 -13.22 0.53
C LYS A 154 -12.01 -11.79 0.13
N MET A 155 -11.29 -11.23 -0.84
CA MET A 155 -11.63 -9.94 -1.42
C MET A 155 -12.88 -10.16 -2.27
N LEU A 156 -14.05 -9.91 -1.68
CA LEU A 156 -15.31 -9.91 -2.42
C LEU A 156 -15.25 -8.82 -3.48
N VAL A 157 -15.67 -9.14 -4.70
CA VAL A 157 -15.77 -8.14 -5.77
C VAL A 157 -16.84 -7.14 -5.34
N ASN A 158 -16.42 -5.92 -4.99
CA ASN A 158 -17.35 -4.83 -4.70
C ASN A 158 -17.86 -4.22 -6.01
N LEU A 159 -18.80 -4.92 -6.65
CA LEU A 159 -19.46 -4.44 -7.85
C LEU A 159 -20.54 -3.42 -7.44
N LYS A 160 -20.29 -2.13 -7.72
CA LYS A 160 -21.29 -1.07 -7.53
C LYS A 160 -22.54 -1.37 -8.36
N HIS A 161 -23.70 -0.98 -7.85
CA HIS A 161 -24.97 -1.21 -8.54
C HIS A 161 -25.03 -0.55 -9.92
N GLU A 162 -24.40 0.62 -10.07
CA GLU A 162 -24.27 1.35 -11.33
C GLU A 162 -23.64 0.47 -12.43
N TYR A 163 -22.47 -0.12 -12.15
CA TYR A 163 -21.77 -0.98 -13.11
C TYR A 163 -22.52 -2.29 -13.40
N PHE A 164 -23.27 -2.81 -12.43
CA PHE A 164 -24.15 -3.96 -12.64
C PHE A 164 -25.22 -3.64 -13.68
N THR A 165 -25.94 -2.54 -13.48
CA THR A 165 -27.05 -2.12 -14.35
C THR A 165 -26.53 -1.72 -15.73
N GLU A 166 -25.40 -1.03 -15.78
CA GLU A 166 -24.71 -0.66 -17.02
C GLU A 166 -24.36 -1.90 -17.86
N THR A 167 -23.76 -2.92 -17.24
CA THR A 167 -23.39 -4.17 -17.92
C THR A 167 -24.60 -4.92 -18.49
N ILE A 168 -25.72 -4.95 -17.75
CA ILE A 168 -26.97 -5.58 -18.23
C ILE A 168 -27.58 -4.77 -19.39
N ASN A 169 -27.51 -3.44 -19.33
CA ASN A 169 -28.00 -2.59 -20.41
C ASN A 169 -27.16 -2.74 -21.68
N TRP A 170 -25.82 -2.81 -21.56
CA TRP A 170 -24.93 -3.10 -22.69
C TRP A 170 -25.23 -4.45 -23.35
N LEU A 171 -25.53 -5.49 -22.57
CA LEU A 171 -25.90 -6.79 -23.15
C LEU A 171 -27.20 -6.73 -23.94
N ARG A 172 -28.17 -5.93 -23.49
CA ARG A 172 -29.43 -5.71 -24.19
C ARG A 172 -29.22 -4.92 -25.49
N THR A 173 -28.40 -3.88 -25.47
CA THR A 173 -28.11 -3.07 -26.67
C THR A 173 -27.34 -3.85 -27.73
N LEU A 174 -26.49 -4.80 -27.31
CA LEU A 174 -25.77 -5.71 -28.19
C LEU A 174 -26.63 -6.88 -28.71
N GLY A 175 -27.92 -6.93 -28.38
CA GLY A 175 -28.85 -7.96 -28.86
C GLY A 175 -28.68 -9.34 -28.20
N ALA A 176 -28.10 -9.41 -27.00
CA ALA A 176 -28.00 -10.68 -26.28
C ALA A 176 -29.40 -11.21 -25.91
N GLY A 177 -29.67 -12.47 -26.26
CA GLY A 177 -30.95 -13.12 -25.92
C GLY A 177 -31.23 -13.14 -24.41
N ALA A 178 -32.52 -13.12 -24.03
CA ALA A 178 -32.95 -13.01 -22.63
C ALA A 178 -32.31 -14.04 -21.69
N ALA A 179 -32.11 -15.27 -22.17
CA ALA A 179 -31.46 -16.34 -21.43
C ALA A 179 -29.96 -16.06 -21.16
N ALA A 180 -29.25 -15.43 -22.10
CA ALA A 180 -27.84 -15.06 -21.92
C ALA A 180 -27.70 -13.92 -20.89
N THR A 181 -28.57 -12.92 -20.98
CA THR A 181 -28.61 -11.79 -20.04
C THR A 181 -28.93 -12.25 -18.62
N ALA A 182 -29.86 -13.21 -18.44
CA ALA A 182 -30.17 -13.80 -17.15
C ALA A 182 -28.98 -14.57 -16.54
N ARG A 183 -28.21 -15.30 -17.37
CA ARG A 183 -27.00 -16.00 -16.92
C ARG A 183 -25.92 -15.04 -16.45
N VAL A 184 -25.71 -13.93 -17.17
CA VAL A 184 -24.73 -12.91 -16.76
C VAL A 184 -25.19 -12.19 -15.49
N ALA A 185 -26.48 -11.88 -15.35
CA ALA A 185 -27.02 -11.30 -14.11
C ALA A 185 -26.83 -12.22 -12.89
N GLU A 186 -27.02 -13.53 -13.08
CA GLU A 186 -26.77 -14.53 -12.04
C GLU A 186 -25.28 -14.64 -11.69
N PHE A 187 -24.40 -14.62 -12.71
CA PHE A 187 -22.95 -14.59 -12.51
C PHE A 187 -22.52 -13.37 -11.70
N LEU A 188 -22.98 -12.17 -12.08
CA LEU A 188 -22.65 -10.93 -11.38
C LEU A 188 -23.19 -10.92 -9.93
N ARG A 189 -24.35 -11.52 -9.67
CA ARG A 189 -24.86 -11.71 -8.29
C ARG A 189 -23.96 -12.62 -7.47
N ARG A 190 -23.54 -13.76 -8.03
CA ARG A 190 -22.64 -14.72 -7.35
C ARG A 190 -21.26 -14.12 -7.08
N ALA A 191 -20.74 -13.33 -8.02
CA ALA A 191 -19.50 -12.59 -7.85
C ALA A 191 -19.57 -11.61 -6.67
N ARG A 192 -20.71 -10.94 -6.47
CA ARG A 192 -20.95 -10.03 -5.34
C ARG A 192 -21.06 -10.75 -4.00
N THR A 193 -21.63 -11.96 -3.98
CA THR A 193 -21.82 -12.76 -2.75
C THR A 193 -20.65 -13.70 -2.45
N GLY A 194 -19.61 -13.72 -3.30
CA GLY A 194 -18.46 -14.60 -3.13
C GLY A 194 -18.76 -16.08 -3.34
N GLN A 195 -19.88 -16.39 -4.00
CA GLN A 195 -20.25 -17.75 -4.37
C GLN A 195 -19.46 -18.18 -5.61
N THR A 196 -18.96 -19.41 -5.60
CA THR A 196 -18.22 -19.98 -6.73
C THR A 196 -19.19 -20.34 -7.85
N THR A 197 -18.96 -19.82 -9.05
CA THR A 197 -19.66 -20.28 -10.26
C THR A 197 -19.04 -21.59 -10.74
N PRO A 198 -19.82 -22.66 -10.95
CA PRO A 198 -19.29 -23.90 -11.50
C PRO A 198 -18.78 -23.66 -12.93
N CYS A 199 -17.47 -23.82 -13.12
CA CYS A 199 -16.87 -23.90 -14.44
C CYS A 199 -17.16 -25.29 -15.03
N GLY A 200 -18.15 -25.40 -15.91
CA GLY A 200 -18.48 -26.68 -16.55
C GLY A 200 -19.96 -26.92 -16.86
N GLY A 201 -20.86 -26.01 -16.51
CA GLY A 201 -22.24 -26.07 -16.99
C GLY A 201 -22.32 -25.60 -18.43
N ARG A 202 -22.62 -26.51 -19.37
CA ARG A 202 -23.05 -26.21 -20.74
C ARG A 202 -24.10 -25.09 -20.74
N GLY A 203 -23.68 -23.89 -21.14
CA GLY A 203 -24.56 -22.75 -21.39
C GLY A 203 -24.47 -22.19 -22.81
N LEU A 204 -23.69 -22.84 -23.70
CA LEU A 204 -23.49 -22.41 -25.09
C LEU A 204 -23.60 -23.53 -26.14
N ALA A 205 -23.84 -24.79 -25.80
CA ALA A 205 -24.10 -25.85 -26.80
C ALA A 205 -24.91 -27.00 -26.19
N GLY A 206 -25.78 -27.60 -27.02
CA GLY A 206 -26.78 -28.61 -26.66
C GLY A 206 -26.24 -29.94 -26.13
N SER A 207 -27.19 -30.70 -25.58
CA SER A 207 -27.31 -32.15 -25.31
C SER A 207 -26.10 -33.06 -25.01
N GLU A 208 -26.40 -34.04 -24.15
CA GLU A 208 -25.73 -35.32 -23.85
C GLU A 208 -24.58 -35.37 -22.82
N GLU A 209 -24.93 -35.97 -21.68
CA GLU A 209 -24.19 -36.79 -20.70
C GLU A 209 -22.67 -36.65 -20.54
N GLY A 210 -22.21 -36.76 -19.28
CA GLY A 210 -20.79 -36.88 -18.95
C GLY A 210 -20.40 -36.10 -17.70
N THR A 211 -20.32 -36.82 -16.59
CA THR A 211 -19.71 -36.41 -15.32
C THR A 211 -18.24 -36.01 -15.51
N GLY A 212 -17.87 -34.80 -15.09
CA GLY A 212 -16.47 -34.36 -15.08
C GLY A 212 -16.26 -33.06 -14.30
N GLY A 213 -15.71 -33.17 -13.09
CA GLY A 213 -15.36 -32.01 -12.26
C GLY A 213 -14.22 -31.20 -12.86
N CYS A 214 -14.42 -29.89 -13.02
CA CYS A 214 -13.39 -28.98 -13.53
C CYS A 214 -12.73 -28.20 -12.39
N GLY A 215 -11.87 -28.87 -11.63
CA GLY A 215 -10.77 -28.23 -10.93
C GLY A 215 -9.54 -28.19 -11.83
N ARG A 216 -9.53 -27.37 -12.89
CA ARG A 216 -8.28 -27.16 -13.64
C ARG A 216 -7.40 -26.17 -12.90
N ARG A 217 -6.42 -26.74 -12.18
CA ARG A 217 -5.13 -26.13 -11.90
C ARG A 217 -4.59 -25.57 -13.22
N LEU A 218 -4.42 -24.26 -13.31
CA LEU A 218 -3.54 -23.68 -14.31
C LEU A 218 -2.11 -24.03 -13.87
N ARG A 219 -1.43 -24.81 -14.72
CA ARG A 219 0.03 -24.96 -14.69
C ARG A 219 0.67 -23.66 -15.12
#